data_AF-J2JS45-F1
#
_entry.id   AF-J2JS45-F1
#
_cell.length_a   1.000
_cell.length_b   1.000
_cell.length_c   1.000
_cell.angle_alpha   90.00
_cell.angle_beta   90.00
_cell.angle_gamma   90.00
#
_symmetry.space_group_name_H-M   'P 1'
#
loop_
_entity.id
_entity.type
_entity.pdbx_description
1 polymer ?
#
loop_
_entity_poly.entity_id
_entity_poly.type
_entity_poly.pdbx_seq_one_letter_code
_entity_poly.pdbx_strand_id
1 'polypeptide(L)'
;MTRITIILMFCISYVSNGQSKTQDVIVDSNGKVISKTKTGKTKNTTSEQTIEMFYKYQNDIEKLSPLISIGFYQKTPYYKLKEILKEKNKSCGKLIEKSLIKTQKAEDNNSIGYTYKVTYQNMKIIEEIGLIKEFGKDYFQVFIYNIKRAEN
;
A
#
# COMPACT_ATOMS: atom_id res chain seq x y z
N MET A 1 -18.24 7.94 45.22
CA MET A 1 -17.77 6.88 44.30
C MET A 1 -18.57 6.99 43.01
N THR A 2 -17.96 7.51 41.96
CA THR A 2 -18.59 7.77 40.67
C THR A 2 -18.61 6.47 39.86
N ARG A 3 -19.80 5.99 39.46
CA ARG A 3 -19.95 4.76 38.66
C ARG A 3 -19.67 5.10 37.20
N ILE A 4 -18.57 4.58 36.64
CA ILE A 4 -18.26 4.66 35.22
C ILE A 4 -18.83 3.40 34.56
N THR A 5 -19.81 3.57 33.69
CA THR A 5 -20.36 2.48 32.87
C THR A 5 -19.50 2.33 31.62
N ILE A 6 -18.77 1.22 31.51
CA ILE A 6 -18.00 0.87 30.31
C ILE A 6 -18.96 0.16 29.35
N ILE A 7 -19.30 0.81 28.22
CA ILE A 7 -20.08 0.18 27.15
C ILE A 7 -19.11 -0.66 26.31
N LEU A 8 -19.19 -1.98 26.46
CA LEU A 8 -18.42 -2.95 25.70
C LEU A 8 -19.08 -3.13 24.32
N MET A 9 -18.44 -2.64 23.26
CA MET A 9 -18.92 -2.77 21.88
C MET A 9 -18.31 -4.04 21.26
N PHE A 10 -19.12 -5.10 21.14
CA PHE A 10 -18.74 -6.37 20.51
C PHE A 10 -19.05 -6.29 19.00
N CYS A 11 -18.03 -6.08 18.16
CA CYS A 11 -18.19 -6.15 16.71
C CYS A 11 -18.00 -7.60 16.24
N ILE A 12 -19.10 -8.33 16.04
CA ILE A 12 -19.07 -9.65 15.42
C ILE A 12 -19.06 -9.47 13.91
N SER A 13 -17.89 -9.61 13.28
CA SER A 13 -17.75 -9.59 11.83
C SER A 13 -18.01 -10.98 11.27
N TYR A 14 -19.24 -11.26 10.84
CA TYR A 14 -19.54 -12.42 9.99
C TYR A 14 -19.02 -12.14 8.57
N VAL A 15 -17.99 -12.87 8.13
CA VAL A 15 -17.54 -12.84 6.74
C VAL A 15 -18.24 -13.97 5.98
N SER A 16 -19.35 -13.63 5.32
CA SER A 16 -19.98 -14.51 4.33
C SER A 16 -19.25 -14.35 2.99
N ASN A 17 -18.68 -15.43 2.47
CA ASN A 17 -18.13 -15.51 1.11
C ASN A 17 -19.28 -15.45 0.09
N GLY A 18 -19.74 -14.24 -0.19
CA GLY A 18 -20.62 -13.91 -1.30
C GLY A 18 -20.37 -12.45 -1.64
N GLN A 19 -20.02 -12.19 -2.91
CA GLN A 19 -19.71 -10.87 -3.48
C GLN A 19 -20.55 -9.73 -2.86
N SER A 20 -20.02 -9.10 -1.80
CA SER A 20 -20.76 -8.09 -1.06
C SER A 20 -20.18 -6.73 -1.43
N LYS A 21 -20.98 -5.93 -2.13
CA LYS A 21 -20.79 -4.48 -2.17
C LYS A 21 -21.08 -3.98 -0.77
N THR A 22 -20.04 -3.79 0.05
CA THR A 22 -20.18 -3.13 1.34
C THR A 22 -20.62 -1.69 1.11
N GLN A 23 -21.71 -1.30 1.76
CA GLN A 23 -22.21 0.07 1.81
C GLN A 23 -22.19 0.46 3.28
N ASP A 24 -21.48 1.54 3.61
CA ASP A 24 -21.57 2.12 4.94
C ASP A 24 -22.87 2.92 5.01
N VAL A 25 -23.77 2.48 5.89
CA VAL A 25 -25.08 3.08 6.12
C VAL A 25 -25.06 3.71 7.51
N ILE A 26 -25.10 5.04 7.57
CA ILE A 26 -25.30 5.74 8.83
C ILE A 26 -26.80 5.82 9.07
N VAL A 27 -27.26 5.37 10.23
CA VAL A 27 -28.66 5.40 10.66
C VAL A 27 -28.83 6.27 11.90
N ASP A 28 -30.00 6.90 12.05
CA ASP A 28 -30.35 7.65 13.26
C ASP A 28 -30.79 6.71 14.39
N SER A 29 -31.09 7.29 15.56
CA SER A 29 -31.56 6.57 16.75
C SER A 29 -32.88 5.82 16.55
N ASN A 30 -33.61 6.09 15.45
CA ASN A 30 -34.87 5.44 15.09
C ASN A 30 -34.69 4.47 13.90
N GLY A 31 -33.45 4.21 13.48
CA GLY A 31 -33.12 3.30 12.38
C GLY A 31 -33.31 3.90 10.98
N LYS A 32 -33.58 5.21 10.86
CA LYS A 32 -33.72 5.87 9.55
C LYS A 32 -32.34 6.16 8.97
N VAL A 33 -32.14 5.79 7.71
CA VAL A 33 -30.87 6.02 6.99
C VAL A 33 -30.63 7.51 6.79
N ILE A 34 -29.52 8.01 7.34
CA ILE A 34 -29.07 9.41 7.26
C ILE A 34 -28.11 9.60 6.07
N SER A 35 -27.23 8.62 5.81
CA SER A 35 -26.34 8.66 4.66
C SER A 35 -25.95 7.27 4.18
N LYS A 36 -25.70 7.15 2.88
CA LYS A 36 -25.14 5.95 2.23
C LYS A 36 -23.86 6.35 1.53
N THR A 37 -22.72 5.95 2.08
CA THR A 37 -21.44 6.17 1.39
C THR A 37 -21.17 4.95 0.54
N LYS A 38 -21.12 5.12 -0.79
CA LYS A 38 -20.60 4.08 -1.68
C LYS A 38 -19.10 3.99 -1.45
N THR A 39 -18.67 3.01 -0.67
CA THR A 39 -17.27 2.62 -0.61
C THR A 39 -16.88 2.21 -2.04
N GLY A 40 -16.07 3.05 -2.68
CA GLY A 40 -15.68 2.86 -4.07
C GLY A 40 -15.08 1.46 -4.23
N LYS A 41 -15.47 0.74 -5.28
CA LYS A 41 -14.87 -0.56 -5.62
C LYS A 41 -13.36 -0.42 -5.52
N THR A 42 -12.74 -1.08 -4.55
CA THR A 42 -11.29 -1.29 -4.55
C THR A 42 -11.02 -2.03 -5.85
N LYS A 43 -10.46 -1.31 -6.82
CA LYS A 43 -10.04 -1.90 -8.08
C LYS A 43 -8.99 -2.95 -7.70
N ASN A 44 -9.26 -4.23 -7.96
CA ASN A 44 -8.27 -5.29 -7.75
C ASN A 44 -7.06 -4.97 -8.62
N THR A 45 -6.04 -4.38 -8.02
CA THR A 45 -4.82 -3.99 -8.73
C THR A 45 -3.87 -5.18 -8.74
N THR A 46 -3.44 -5.57 -9.93
CA THR A 46 -2.42 -6.62 -10.08
C THR A 46 -1.09 -6.16 -9.49
N SER A 47 -0.16 -7.09 -9.33
CA SER A 47 1.19 -6.78 -8.86
C SER A 47 1.88 -5.79 -9.80
N GLU A 48 1.73 -5.95 -11.12
CA GLU A 48 2.28 -5.06 -12.14
C GLU A 48 1.69 -3.67 -12.05
N GLN A 49 0.36 -3.57 -11.93
CA GLN A 49 -0.33 -2.29 -11.76
C GLN A 49 0.11 -1.57 -10.48
N THR A 50 0.35 -2.32 -9.41
CA THR A 50 0.86 -1.77 -8.14
C THR A 50 2.25 -1.17 -8.33
N ILE A 51 3.15 -1.85 -9.06
CA ILE A 51 4.47 -1.32 -9.40
C ILE A 51 4.37 -0.08 -10.30
N GLU A 52 3.51 -0.10 -11.33
CA GLU A 52 3.31 1.06 -12.20
C GLU A 52 2.87 2.29 -11.41
N MET A 53 1.88 2.13 -10.52
CA MET A 53 1.41 3.22 -9.67
C MET A 53 2.49 3.68 -8.67
N PHE A 54 3.28 2.75 -8.12
CA PHE A 54 4.39 3.09 -7.23
C PHE A 54 5.39 4.03 -7.92
N TYR A 55 5.86 3.69 -9.13
CA TYR A 55 6.77 4.55 -9.88
C TYR A 55 6.12 5.85 -10.35
N LYS A 56 4.83 5.82 -10.73
CA LYS A 56 4.08 7.02 -11.13
C LYS A 56 3.96 8.03 -10.00
N TYR A 57 3.76 7.55 -8.77
CA TYR A 57 3.53 8.40 -7.59
C TYR A 57 4.74 8.48 -6.65
N GLN A 58 5.92 8.03 -7.07
CA GLN A 58 7.12 8.01 -6.22
C GLN A 58 7.52 9.39 -5.65
N ASN A 59 7.04 10.48 -6.26
CA ASN A 59 7.29 11.86 -5.85
C ASN A 59 6.10 12.50 -5.11
N ASP A 60 5.00 11.77 -4.96
CA ASP A 60 3.74 12.23 -4.39
C ASP A 60 3.31 11.25 -3.29
N ILE A 61 3.79 11.52 -2.07
CA ILE A 61 3.59 10.62 -0.92
C ILE A 61 2.10 10.43 -0.58
N GLU A 62 1.25 11.42 -0.86
CA GLU A 62 -0.19 11.34 -0.61
C GLU A 62 -0.85 10.30 -1.52
N LYS A 63 -0.43 10.25 -2.79
CA LYS A 63 -0.88 9.23 -3.74
C LYS A 63 -0.18 7.89 -3.57
N LEU A 64 1.05 7.90 -3.07
CA LEU A 64 1.81 6.68 -2.81
C LEU A 64 1.29 5.95 -1.57
N SER A 65 0.90 6.68 -0.53
CA SER A 65 0.57 6.12 0.78
C SER A 65 -0.50 5.00 0.76
N PRO A 66 -1.59 5.10 -0.02
CA PRO A 66 -2.56 4.01 -0.15
C PRO A 66 -1.98 2.70 -0.72
N LEU A 67 -0.89 2.79 -1.47
CA LEU A 67 -0.19 1.63 -2.05
C LEU A 67 0.78 0.99 -1.06
N ILE A 68 1.07 1.65 0.06
CA ILE A 68 1.99 1.14 1.09
C ILE A 68 1.20 0.32 2.11
N SER A 69 1.69 -0.88 2.39
CA SER A 69 1.08 -1.80 3.35
C SER A 69 1.20 -1.26 4.78
N ILE A 70 0.30 -1.71 5.67
CA ILE A 70 0.39 -1.37 7.09
C ILE A 70 1.67 -1.98 7.67
N GLY A 71 2.02 -3.19 7.26
CA GLY A 71 3.26 -3.86 7.65
C GLY A 71 4.55 -3.10 7.27
N PHE A 72 4.54 -2.35 6.15
CA PHE A 72 5.64 -1.44 5.83
C PHE A 72 5.71 -0.29 6.85
N TYR A 73 4.58 0.35 7.15
CA TYR A 73 4.53 1.49 8.07
C TYR A 73 4.88 1.16 9.51
N GLN A 74 4.72 -0.09 9.92
CA GLN A 74 5.22 -0.59 11.22
C GLN A 74 6.76 -0.50 11.31
N LYS A 75 7.47 -0.62 10.19
CA LYS A 75 8.95 -0.56 10.13
C LYS A 75 9.46 0.83 9.76
N THR A 76 8.77 1.48 8.82
CA THR A 76 9.13 2.79 8.28
C THR A 76 7.91 3.69 8.32
N PRO A 77 7.73 4.47 9.41
CA PRO A 77 6.56 5.35 9.55
C PRO A 77 6.43 6.36 8.42
N TYR A 78 5.22 6.86 8.19
CA TYR A 78 4.90 7.78 7.09
C TYR A 78 5.87 8.98 6.98
N TYR A 79 6.17 9.64 8.09
CA TYR A 79 7.09 10.79 8.08
C TYR A 79 8.50 10.39 7.61
N LYS A 80 8.96 9.19 8.00
CA LYS A 80 10.27 8.67 7.64
C LYS A 80 10.32 8.27 6.16
N LEU A 81 9.26 7.64 5.66
CA LEU A 81 9.14 7.35 4.23
C LEU A 81 9.18 8.64 3.40
N LYS A 82 8.46 9.68 3.84
CA LYS A 82 8.47 11.00 3.20
C LYS A 82 9.88 11.61 3.13
N GLU A 83 10.65 11.53 4.21
CA GLU A 83 12.06 11.97 4.22
C GLU A 83 12.92 11.17 3.25
N ILE A 84 12.81 9.84 3.27
CA ILE A 84 13.58 8.94 2.40
C ILE A 84 13.32 9.26 0.92
N LEU A 85 12.05 9.41 0.53
CA LEU A 85 11.69 9.75 -0.86
C LEU A 85 12.21 11.14 -1.27
N LYS A 86 12.14 12.12 -0.36
CA LYS A 86 12.68 13.46 -0.61
C LYS A 86 14.19 13.42 -0.85
N GLU A 87 14.93 12.70 -0.01
CA GLU A 87 16.38 12.57 -0.13
C GLU A 87 16.78 11.77 -1.38
N LYS A 88 16.04 10.69 -1.68
CA LYS A 88 16.19 9.92 -2.92
C LYS A 88 16.02 10.83 -4.13
N ASN A 89 14.97 11.64 -4.20
CA ASN A 89 14.71 12.53 -5.33
C ASN A 89 15.80 13.59 -5.51
N LYS A 90 16.30 14.13 -4.39
CA LYS A 90 17.42 15.09 -4.38
C LYS A 90 18.71 14.44 -4.91
N SER A 91 19.02 13.23 -4.45
CA SER A 91 20.25 12.52 -4.81
C SER A 91 20.20 11.95 -6.23
N CYS A 92 19.13 11.25 -6.59
CA CYS A 92 19.02 10.51 -7.84
C CYS A 92 18.62 11.41 -9.02
N GLY A 93 17.81 12.45 -8.78
CA GLY A 93 17.20 13.25 -9.84
C GLY A 93 16.00 12.56 -10.50
N LYS A 94 15.68 12.95 -11.74
CA LYS A 94 14.51 12.41 -12.46
C LYS A 94 14.73 10.95 -12.86
N LEU A 95 13.66 10.15 -12.79
CA LEU A 95 13.64 8.80 -13.36
C LEU A 95 13.77 8.90 -14.89
N ILE A 96 14.75 8.19 -15.47
CA ILE A 96 14.94 8.09 -16.93
C ILE A 96 14.37 6.77 -17.43
N GLU A 97 14.84 5.65 -16.85
CA GLU A 97 14.46 4.32 -17.30
C GLU A 97 14.42 3.32 -16.14
N LYS A 98 13.64 2.25 -16.31
CA LYS A 98 13.65 1.08 -15.42
C LYS A 98 13.57 -0.20 -16.25
N SER A 99 14.36 -1.20 -15.89
CA SER A 99 14.31 -2.53 -16.49
C SER A 99 14.19 -3.60 -15.41
N LEU A 100 13.28 -4.55 -15.61
CA LEU A 100 13.07 -5.65 -14.69
C LEU A 100 14.23 -6.65 -14.83
N ILE A 101 14.91 -6.94 -13.71
CA ILE A 101 15.98 -7.94 -13.66
C ILE A 101 15.42 -9.29 -13.20
N LYS A 102 14.65 -9.28 -12.11
CA LYS A 102 14.23 -10.50 -11.43
C LYS A 102 12.85 -10.35 -10.82
N THR A 103 12.07 -11.43 -10.87
CA THR A 103 10.83 -11.60 -10.14
C THR A 103 10.94 -12.84 -9.25
N GLN A 104 10.47 -12.75 -8.01
CA GLN A 104 10.43 -13.86 -7.05
C GLN A 104 9.02 -13.94 -6.48
N LYS A 105 8.34 -15.07 -6.63
CA LYS A 105 6.99 -15.29 -6.07
C LYS A 105 7.09 -16.24 -4.90
N ALA A 106 6.39 -15.96 -3.81
CA ALA A 106 6.21 -16.93 -2.74
C ALA A 106 5.26 -18.05 -3.18
N GLU A 107 5.39 -19.23 -2.57
CA GLU A 107 4.57 -20.41 -2.88
C GLU A 107 3.08 -20.17 -2.67
N ASP A 108 2.73 -19.35 -1.67
CA ASP A 108 1.35 -18.98 -1.35
C ASP A 108 0.74 -17.93 -2.29
N ASN A 109 1.52 -17.41 -3.25
CA ASN A 109 1.16 -16.32 -4.16
C ASN A 109 0.67 -15.03 -3.48
N ASN A 110 0.87 -14.88 -2.17
CA ASN A 110 0.49 -13.68 -1.42
C ASN A 110 1.59 -12.64 -1.41
N SER A 111 2.82 -13.01 -1.80
CA SER A 111 3.92 -12.07 -1.92
C SER A 111 4.72 -12.26 -3.20
N ILE A 112 5.21 -11.13 -3.71
CA ILE A 112 6.02 -11.08 -4.93
C ILE A 112 7.08 -9.99 -4.79
N GLY A 113 8.34 -10.36 -5.00
CA GLY A 113 9.48 -9.47 -5.05
C GLY A 113 9.86 -9.15 -6.49
N TYR A 114 10.12 -7.87 -6.75
CA TYR A 114 10.65 -7.37 -8.01
C TYR A 114 11.99 -6.71 -7.77
N THR A 115 12.97 -7.01 -8.63
CA THR A 115 14.27 -6.33 -8.67
C THR A 115 14.38 -5.58 -9.99
N TYR A 116 14.59 -4.28 -9.92
CA TYR A 116 14.75 -3.40 -11.07
C TYR A 116 16.15 -2.80 -11.13
N LYS A 117 16.71 -2.71 -12.34
CA LYS A 117 17.80 -1.79 -12.63
C LYS A 117 17.15 -0.47 -13.04
N VAL A 118 17.48 0.59 -12.34
CA VAL A 118 16.84 1.90 -12.54
C VAL A 118 17.91 2.94 -12.81
N THR A 119 17.76 3.64 -13.94
CA THR A 119 18.60 4.77 -14.29
C THR A 119 17.84 6.05 -13.95
N TYR A 120 18.39 6.80 -13.00
CA TYR A 120 18.00 8.18 -12.77
C TYR A 120 19.02 9.13 -13.41
N GLN A 121 18.66 10.42 -13.47
CA GLN A 121 19.51 11.47 -14.03
C GLN A 121 20.93 11.48 -13.47
N ASN A 122 21.10 11.27 -12.16
CA ASN A 122 22.39 11.41 -11.50
C ASN A 122 23.06 10.07 -11.19
N MET A 123 22.32 8.95 -11.22
CA MET A 123 22.86 7.66 -10.81
C MET A 123 22.07 6.45 -11.31
N LYS A 124 22.75 5.31 -11.37
CA LYS A 124 22.17 4.00 -11.63
C LYS A 124 22.07 3.23 -10.31
N ILE A 125 20.90 2.65 -10.05
CA ILE A 125 20.61 1.95 -8.80
C ILE A 125 19.87 0.64 -9.08
N ILE A 126 19.96 -0.26 -8.12
CA ILE A 126 19.12 -1.44 -8.03
C ILE A 126 18.02 -1.16 -7.00
N GLU A 127 16.78 -1.27 -7.42
CA GLU A 127 15.61 -1.17 -6.54
C GLU A 127 14.98 -2.54 -6.34
N GLU A 128 14.77 -2.91 -5.08
CA GLU A 128 14.03 -4.11 -4.69
C GLU A 128 12.69 -3.69 -4.10
N ILE A 129 11.59 -4.11 -4.73
CA ILE A 129 10.23 -3.80 -4.30
C ILE A 129 9.52 -5.12 -3.98
N GLY A 130 9.18 -5.32 -2.71
CA GLY A 130 8.38 -6.44 -2.26
C GLY A 130 6.92 -6.04 -2.13
N LEU A 131 6.02 -6.80 -2.74
CA LEU A 131 4.58 -6.66 -2.61
C LEU A 131 3.99 -7.78 -1.76
N ILE A 132 2.92 -7.46 -1.04
CA ILE A 132 2.13 -8.41 -0.27
C ILE A 132 0.63 -8.16 -0.48
N LYS A 133 -0.18 -9.22 -0.40
CA LYS A 133 -1.62 -9.13 -0.11
C LYS A 133 -1.80 -9.29 1.40
N GLU A 134 -2.11 -8.20 2.10
CA GLU A 134 -2.41 -8.33 3.54
C GLU A 134 -3.73 -9.10 3.74
N PHE A 135 -3.90 -9.68 4.93
CA PHE A 135 -5.07 -10.49 5.26
C PHE A 135 -6.38 -9.77 4.93
N GLY A 136 -7.26 -10.44 4.19
CA GLY A 136 -8.55 -9.89 3.75
C GLY A 136 -8.48 -8.88 2.60
N LYS A 137 -7.31 -8.70 1.96
CA LYS A 137 -7.16 -7.83 0.78
C LYS A 137 -6.93 -8.65 -0.48
N ASP A 138 -7.68 -8.31 -1.53
CA ASP A 138 -7.55 -8.92 -2.86
C ASP A 138 -6.53 -8.18 -3.77
N TYR A 139 -5.85 -7.17 -3.23
CA TYR A 139 -4.92 -6.31 -3.97
C TYR A 139 -3.53 -6.31 -3.33
N PHE A 140 -2.51 -6.09 -4.16
CA PHE A 140 -1.13 -5.98 -3.70
C PHE A 140 -0.82 -4.59 -3.13
N GLN A 141 0.05 -4.57 -2.14
CA GLN A 141 0.61 -3.37 -1.54
C GLN A 141 2.11 -3.52 -1.34
N VAL A 142 2.84 -2.41 -1.35
CA VAL A 142 4.28 -2.37 -1.11
C VAL A 142 4.56 -2.65 0.36
N PHE A 143 5.33 -3.70 0.62
CA PHE A 143 5.73 -4.15 1.95
C PHE A 143 7.24 -4.00 2.20
N ILE A 144 8.04 -4.00 1.15
CA ILE A 144 9.49 -3.78 1.22
C ILE A 144 9.89 -2.83 0.09
N TYR A 145 10.77 -1.88 0.40
CA TYR A 145 11.43 -1.05 -0.59
C TYR A 145 12.89 -0.82 -0.19
N ASN A 146 13.81 -1.39 -0.96
CA ASN A 146 15.24 -1.21 -0.76
C ASN A 146 15.89 -0.60 -2.00
N ILE A 147 16.92 0.20 -1.78
CA ILE A 147 17.72 0.82 -2.83
C ILE A 147 19.19 0.52 -2.57
N LYS A 148 19.90 0.06 -3.59
CA LYS A 148 21.35 -0.15 -3.57
C LYS A 148 21.96 0.55 -4.77
N ARG A 149 23.18 1.09 -4.65
CA ARG A 149 23.91 1.56 -5.84
C ARG A 149 24.14 0.39 -6.77
N ALA A 150 23.94 0.58 -8.08
CA ALA A 150 24.33 -0.43 -9.05
C ALA A 150 25.87 -0.46 -9.09
N GLU A 151 26.46 -1.62 -8.84
CA GLU A 151 27.88 -1.83 -9.13
C GLU A 151 28.08 -1.74 -10.65
N ASN A 152 29.12 -1.02 -11.07
CA ASN A 152 29.48 -0.84 -12.48
C ASN A 152 29.99 -2.15 -13.07
#